data_AF-A0A2V6WE62-F1
#
_entry.id   AF-A0A2V6WE62-F1
#
_cell.length_a   1.000
_cell.length_b   1.000
_cell.length_c   1.000
_cell.angle_alpha   90.00
_cell.angle_beta   90.00
_cell.angle_gamma   90.00
#
_symmetry.space_group_name_H-M   'P 1'
#
loop_
_entity.id
_entity.type
_entity.pdbx_description
1 polymer ?
#
loop_
_entity_poly.entity_id
_entity_poly.type
_entity_poly.pdbx_seq_one_letter_code
_entity_poly.pdbx_strand_id
1 'polypeptide(L)' 'MALLLTGRPGVGKTTVIRAVAAAVPTRRVGGFFSEEIRVRGERRGALSGGRDR' A
#
# COMPACT_ATOMS: atom_id res chain seq x y z
N MET A 1 -3.05 11.48 15.68
CA MET A 1 -2.01 10.46 15.91
C MET A 1 -1.55 9.95 14.55
N ALA A 2 -0.23 9.88 14.31
CA ALA A 2 0.35 9.44 13.04
C ALA A 2 1.39 8.34 13.29
N LEU A 3 1.47 7.35 12.40
CA LEU A 3 2.46 6.28 12.44
C LEU A 3 3.28 6.31 11.15
N LEU A 4 4.61 6.22 11.26
CA LEU A 4 5.53 6.10 10.14
C LEU A 4 6.26 4.76 10.19
N LEU A 5 6.06 3.91 9.18
CA LEU A 5 6.78 2.64 9.04
C LEU A 5 8.02 2.84 8.15
N THR A 6 9.21 2.64 8.72
CA THR A 6 10.50 2.72 8.01
C THR A 6 11.18 1.35 7.93
N GLY A 7 12.28 1.25 7.17
CA GLY A 7 13.05 0.02 6.98
C GLY A 7 13.53 -0.14 5.54
N ARG A 8 14.45 -1.09 5.30
CA ARG A 8 15.03 -1.34 3.97
C ARG A 8 13.95 -1.65 2.91
N PRO A 9 14.14 -1.27 1.63
CA PRO A 9 13.27 -1.71 0.54
C PRO A 9 13.09 -3.24 0.56
N GLY A 10 11.88 -3.73 0.29
CA GLY A 10 11.59 -5.18 0.28
C GLY A 10 11.29 -5.82 1.64
N VAL A 11 11.44 -5.12 2.78
CA VAL A 11 11.17 -5.68 4.14
C VAL A 11 9.69 -6.00 4.44
N GLY A 12 8.77 -5.76 3.48
CA GLY A 12 7.35 -6.08 3.65
C GLY A 12 6.48 -4.99 4.28
N LYS A 13 6.94 -3.73 4.37
CA LYS A 13 6.14 -2.59 4.86
C LYS A 13 4.74 -2.52 4.23
N THR A 14 4.67 -2.64 2.90
CA THR A 14 3.40 -2.63 2.17
C THR A 14 2.52 -3.83 2.53
N THR A 15 3.12 -4.99 2.80
CA THR A 15 2.40 -6.20 3.26
C THR A 15 1.73 -5.97 4.60
N VAL A 16 2.43 -5.36 5.56
CA VAL A 16 1.88 -5.01 6.88
C VAL A 16 0.73 -4.01 6.74
N ILE A 17 0.92 -2.95 5.96
CA ILE A 17 -0.13 -1.93 5.74
C ILE A 17 -1.39 -2.57 5.14
N ARG A 18 -1.24 -3.47 4.17
CA ARG A 18 -2.38 -4.20 3.57
C ARG A 18 -3.08 -5.11 4.57
N ALA A 19 -2.33 -5.85 5.39
CA ALA A 19 -2.89 -6.73 6.40
C ALA A 19 -3.69 -5.95 7.46
N VAL A 20 -3.15 -4.83 7.95
CA VAL A 20 -3.85 -3.94 8.88
C VAL A 20 -5.11 -3.36 8.24
N ALA A 21 -5.02 -2.87 7.01
CA ALA A 21 -6.19 -2.34 6.29
C ALA A 21 -7.31 -3.37 6.08
N ALA A 22 -6.97 -4.67 6.00
CA ALA A 22 -7.95 -5.76 5.90
C ALA A 22 -8.52 -6.18 7.27
N ALA A 23 -7.73 -6.06 8.34
CA ALA A 23 -8.10 -6.48 9.69
C ALA A 23 -8.90 -5.41 10.47
N VAL A 24 -8.85 -4.15 10.04
CA VAL A 24 -9.58 -3.05 10.70
C VAL A 24 -11.05 -3.05 10.24
N PRO A 25 -12.04 -3.32 11.13
CA PRO A 25 -13.45 -3.52 10.75
C PRO A 25 -14.22 -2.23 10.39
N THR A 26 -13.57 -1.07 10.36
CA THR A 26 -14.26 0.22 10.25
C THR A 26 -14.29 0.73 8.80
N ARG A 27 -15.46 1.16 8.36
CA ARG A 27 -15.82 1.93 7.14
C ARG A 27 -15.02 3.22 6.85
N ARG A 28 -13.81 3.39 7.40
CA ARG A 28 -13.01 4.63 7.33
C ARG A 28 -11.53 4.39 7.00
N VAL A 29 -11.19 3.25 6.41
CA VAL A 29 -9.83 3.06 5.89
C VAL A 29 -9.75 3.75 4.53
N GLY A 30 -9.48 5.05 4.55
CA GLY A 30 -9.19 5.85 3.37
C GLY A 30 -7.69 5.99 3.14
N GLY A 31 -7.28 6.13 1.88
CA GLY A 31 -5.90 6.38 1.49
C GLY A 31 -5.50 5.68 0.20
N PHE A 32 -4.27 5.92 -0.24
CA PHE A 32 -3.68 5.27 -1.41
C PHE A 32 -2.37 4.60 -1.03
N PHE A 33 -2.10 3.46 -1.63
CA PHE A 33 -0.77 2.87 -1.69
C PHE A 33 -0.36 2.83 -3.16
N SER A 34 0.93 3.04 -3.41
CA SER A 34 1.46 2.95 -4.77
C SER A 34 1.93 1.53 -5.04
N GLU A 35 1.46 0.97 -6.15
CA GLU A 35 2.00 -0.28 -6.70
C GLU A 35 2.83 0.02 -7.94
N GLU A 36 3.96 -0.64 -8.06
CA GLU A 36 4.79 -0.52 -9.26
C GLU A 36 4.21 -1.37 -10.39
N ILE A 37 3.94 -0.72 -11.52
CA ILE A 37 3.46 -1.40 -12.72
C ILE A 37 4.66 -1.99 -13.45
N ARG A 38 4.67 -3.32 -13.57
CA ARG A 38 5.60 -4.04 -14.45
C ARG A 38 4.85 -4.72 -15.58
N VAL A 39 5.21 -4.44 -16.83
CA VAL A 39 4.69 -5.15 -18.01
C VAL A 39 5.87 -5.81 -18.71
N ARG A 40 5.81 -7.13 -18.92
CA ARG A 40 6.91 -7.91 -19.51
C ARG A 40 8.27 -7.69 -18.83
N GLY A 41 8.26 -7.48 -17.51
CA GLY A 41 9.48 -7.22 -16.71
C GLY A 41 9.97 -5.77 -16.72
N GLU A 42 9.44 -4.90 -17.57
CA GLU A 42 9.82 -3.49 -17.63
C GLU A 42 8.97 -2.64 -16.68
N ARG A 43 9.63 -1.72 -15.97
CA ARG A 43 8.96 -0.70 -15.16
C ARG A 43 8.24 0.28 -16.07
N ARG A 44 6.92 0.26 -16.03
CA ARG A 44 6.06 1.10 -16.90
C ARG A 44 5.46 2.29 -16.17
N GLY A 45 5.43 2.27 -14.85
CA GLY A 45 4.91 3.37 -14.04
C GLY A 45 4.53 2.96 -12.64
N ALA A 46 3.71 3.78 -12.00
CA ALA A 46 3.17 3.53 -10.67
C ALA A 46 1.64 3.67 -10.72
N LEU A 47 0.90 2.67 -10.27
CA LEU A 47 -0.54 2.76 -10.00
C LEU A 47 -0.72 3.37 -8.62
N SER A 48 -1.64 4.34 -8.51
CA SER A 48 -2.15 4.80 -7.23
C SER A 48 -3.58 4.26 -7.08
N GLY A 49 -3.75 3.20 -6.28
CA GLY A 49 -5.05 2.63 -5.97
C GLY A 49 -5.61 3.30 -4.72
N GLY A 50 -6.61 4.17 -4.88
CA GLY A 50 -7.37 4.73 -3.76
C GLY A 50 -8.48 3.77 -3.34
N ARG A 51 -8.50 3.34 -2.07
CA ARG A 51 -9.69 2.70 -1.51
C ARG A 51 -10.54 3.81 -0.90
N ASP A 52 -11.58 4.20 -1.62
CA ASP A 52 -12.65 5.08 -1.11
C ASP A 52 -13.96 4.29 -1.12
N ARG A 53 -14.37 3.85 0.08
CA ARG A 53 -15.74 3.54 0.55
C ARG A 53 -15.72 2.70 1.83
#